data_AF-A0A9E3SDW4-F1
#
_entry.id   AF-A0A9E3SDW4-F1
#
_cell.length_a   1.000
_cell.length_b   1.000
_cell.length_c   1.000
_cell.angle_alpha   90.00
_cell.angle_beta   90.00
_cell.angle_gamma   90.00
#
_symmetry.space_group_name_H-M   'P 1'
#
loop_
_entity.id
_entity.type
_entity.pdbx_description
1 polymer ?
#
loop_
_entity_poly.entity_id
_entity_poly.type
_entity_poly.pdbx_seq_one_letter_code
_entity_poly.pdbx_strand_id
1 'polypeptide(L)'
;FAVSKTTYTTTLDNGSLSMQDASTLFSTMQADLETELANLSPTDDKLKLTDVALDSIEGNTAYLSANRVFGLKISAMYDAFEEDDDWIWGTVEQTLYDDPPAGKCDGTLYGVSDGSDELMRRLNNPNFAYDQQFIIVDVVTIEYINGDTWRDSNGNPLLFIINDEQPDYDWFYCLTNEALSEQLTNAHTILYSYADDGGVSPQGLYLSNVVIKDDFISVNYTSHLLHNYDATYGYRVLKPIED
;
A
#
# COMPACT_ATOMS: atom_id res chain seq x y z
N PHE A 1 -12.84 -2.44 4.69
CA PHE A 1 -12.42 -2.06 6.05
C PHE A 1 -13.62 -2.24 6.97
N ALA A 2 -13.42 -2.73 8.18
CA ALA A 2 -14.48 -2.74 9.19
C ALA A 2 -14.26 -1.50 10.08
N VAL A 3 -15.23 -0.60 10.09
CA VAL A 3 -15.31 0.45 11.11
C VAL A 3 -16.26 -0.07 12.17
N SER A 4 -15.73 -0.37 13.35
CA SER A 4 -16.55 -0.64 14.52
C SER A 4 -16.62 0.63 15.36
N LYS A 5 -17.83 1.02 15.75
CA LYS A 5 -18.04 2.01 16.80
C LYS A 5 -18.75 1.32 17.94
N THR A 6 -18.07 1.25 19.09
CA THR A 6 -18.68 0.76 20.33
C THR A 6 -18.88 1.94 21.27
N THR A 7 -20.09 2.07 21.82
CA THR A 7 -20.40 3.08 22.82
C THR A 7 -20.37 2.46 24.20
N TYR A 8 -19.67 3.11 25.12
CA TYR A 8 -19.57 2.74 26.52
C TYR A 8 -20.22 3.81 27.39
N THR A 9 -20.74 3.40 28.53
CA THR A 9 -21.23 4.31 29.56
C THR A 9 -20.55 4.02 30.88
N THR A 10 -20.26 5.07 31.63
CA THR A 10 -19.75 4.96 33.00
C THR A 10 -20.38 6.02 33.89
N THR A 11 -20.53 5.71 35.17
CA THR A 11 -21.08 6.65 36.16
C THR A 11 -19.95 7.46 36.78
N LEU A 12 -20.15 8.77 36.86
CA LEU A 12 -19.27 9.72 37.51
C LEU A 12 -19.78 10.00 38.93
N ASP A 13 -18.87 10.04 39.89
CA ASP A 13 -19.13 10.52 41.23
C ASP A 13 -18.54 11.94 41.37
N ASN A 14 -19.42 12.94 41.56
CA ASN A 14 -19.06 14.36 41.59
C ASN A 14 -18.19 14.82 40.39
N GLY A 15 -18.54 14.36 39.19
CA GLY A 15 -17.80 14.69 37.96
C GLY A 15 -16.44 14.01 37.83
N SER A 16 -16.10 13.10 38.74
CA SER A 16 -14.87 12.31 38.71
C SER A 16 -15.18 10.83 38.46
N LEU A 17 -14.31 10.16 37.72
CA LEU A 17 -14.38 8.72 37.54
C LEU A 17 -13.48 8.04 38.58
N SER A 18 -14.00 7.05 39.30
CA SER A 18 -13.18 6.29 40.24
C SER A 18 -12.15 5.44 39.49
N MET A 19 -10.99 5.19 40.10
CA MET A 19 -9.95 4.37 39.46
C MET A 19 -10.39 2.90 39.25
N GLN A 20 -11.30 2.41 40.09
CA GLN A 20 -11.91 1.08 39.94
C GLN A 20 -12.84 1.03 38.72
N ASP A 21 -13.69 2.04 38.53
CA ASP A 21 -14.60 2.13 37.40
C ASP A 21 -13.83 2.37 36.10
N ALA A 22 -12.77 3.19 36.15
CA ALA A 22 -11.84 3.38 35.04
C ALA A 22 -11.15 2.07 34.63
N SER A 23 -10.66 1.28 35.59
CA SER A 23 -10.06 -0.03 35.32
C SER A 23 -11.07 -1.01 34.74
N THR A 24 -12.31 -0.99 35.23
CA THR A 24 -13.39 -1.87 34.71
C THR A 24 -13.74 -1.50 33.27
N LEU A 25 -13.90 -0.20 32.99
CA LEU A 25 -14.18 0.30 31.65
C LEU A 25 -13.06 -0.05 30.67
N PHE A 26 -11.80 0.14 31.08
CA PHE A 26 -10.63 -0.23 30.29
C PHE A 26 -10.61 -1.73 29.96
N SER A 27 -10.82 -2.60 30.95
CA SER A 27 -10.86 -4.05 30.72
C SER A 27 -11.97 -4.47 29.76
N THR A 28 -13.14 -3.84 29.84
CA THR A 28 -14.24 -4.09 28.88
C THR A 28 -13.84 -3.65 27.47
N MET A 29 -13.26 -2.46 27.31
CA MET A 29 -12.78 -1.97 26.02
C MET A 29 -11.70 -2.88 25.41
N GLN A 30 -10.84 -3.46 26.25
CA GLN A 30 -9.80 -4.40 25.84
C GLN A 30 -10.38 -5.74 25.38
N ALA A 31 -11.33 -6.30 26.13
CA ALA A 31 -11.99 -7.56 25.78
C ALA A 31 -12.82 -7.45 24.48
N ASP A 32 -13.49 -6.32 24.27
CA ASP A 32 -14.21 -6.05 23.02
C ASP A 32 -13.23 -5.96 21.85
N LEU A 33 -12.11 -5.25 22.01
CA LEU A 33 -11.04 -5.17 21.01
C LEU A 33 -10.46 -6.56 20.68
N GLU A 34 -10.18 -7.39 21.69
CA GLU A 34 -9.69 -8.77 21.48
C GLU A 34 -10.69 -9.63 20.72
N THR A 35 -11.99 -9.50 21.03
CA THR A 35 -13.07 -10.21 20.34
C THR A 35 -13.18 -9.78 18.89
N GLU A 36 -13.12 -8.47 18.63
CA GLU A 36 -13.14 -7.91 17.28
C GLU A 36 -11.90 -8.34 16.49
N LEU A 37 -10.72 -8.37 17.11
CA LEU A 37 -9.48 -8.87 16.50
C LEU A 37 -9.54 -10.37 16.19
N ALA A 38 -10.13 -11.19 17.06
CA ALA A 38 -10.28 -12.63 16.84
C ALA A 38 -11.24 -12.96 15.69
N ASN A 39 -12.14 -12.04 15.34
CA ASN A 39 -13.03 -12.18 14.18
C ASN A 39 -12.35 -11.79 12.85
N LEU A 40 -11.13 -11.23 12.88
CA LEU A 40 -10.36 -10.94 11.67
C LEU A 40 -9.63 -12.18 11.18
N SER A 41 -9.39 -12.26 9.86
CA SER A 41 -8.59 -13.33 9.27
C SER A 41 -7.16 -13.32 9.85
N PRO A 42 -6.53 -14.48 10.10
CA PRO A 42 -5.12 -14.54 10.52
C PRO A 42 -4.13 -13.93 9.51
N THR A 43 -4.57 -13.75 8.26
CA THR A 43 -3.80 -13.18 7.15
C THR A 43 -4.04 -11.67 6.99
N ASP A 44 -4.64 -11.01 7.99
CA ASP A 44 -4.97 -9.59 7.92
C ASP A 44 -3.79 -8.73 8.42
N ASP A 45 -2.78 -8.56 7.56
CA ASP A 45 -1.56 -7.74 7.79
C ASP A 45 -1.85 -6.24 7.72
N LYS A 46 -2.92 -5.79 8.38
CA LYS A 46 -3.55 -4.49 8.11
C LYS A 46 -3.56 -3.58 9.31
N LEU A 47 -3.54 -2.27 9.01
CA LEU A 47 -3.58 -1.17 9.96
C LEU A 47 -4.75 -1.32 10.95
N LYS A 48 -4.42 -1.24 12.24
CA LYS A 48 -5.36 -1.31 13.37
C LYS A 48 -5.30 0.02 14.12
N LEU A 49 -6.32 0.86 13.92
CA LEU A 49 -6.44 2.13 14.66
C LEU A 49 -7.56 1.98 15.69
N THR A 50 -7.31 2.44 16.91
CA THR A 50 -8.33 2.58 17.95
C THR A 50 -8.21 3.98 18.52
N ASP A 51 -9.30 4.73 18.44
CA ASP A 51 -9.44 6.04 19.06
C ASP A 51 -10.59 5.99 20.07
N VAL A 52 -10.37 6.57 21.25
CA VAL A 52 -11.37 6.61 22.33
C VAL A 52 -11.64 8.06 22.68
N ALA A 53 -12.89 8.46 22.53
CA ALA A 53 -13.34 9.81 22.80
C ALA A 53 -14.45 9.84 23.86
N LEU A 54 -14.47 10.92 24.65
CA LEU A 54 -15.63 11.27 25.48
C LEU A 54 -16.64 12.00 24.58
N ASP A 55 -17.82 11.41 24.41
CA ASP A 55 -18.88 11.95 23.55
C ASP A 55 -19.70 13.02 24.29
N SER A 56 -20.15 12.70 25.51
CA SER A 56 -20.97 13.60 26.33
C SER A 56 -20.99 13.22 27.82
N ILE A 57 -21.47 14.13 28.65
CA ILE A 57 -21.83 13.87 30.05
C ILE A 57 -23.26 14.34 30.27
N GLU A 58 -24.15 13.43 30.68
CA GLU A 58 -25.53 13.73 31.04
C GLU A 58 -25.77 13.38 32.51
N GLY A 59 -25.89 14.42 33.35
CA GLY A 59 -25.97 14.25 34.80
C GLY A 59 -24.70 13.59 35.34
N ASN A 60 -24.84 12.39 35.90
CA ASN A 60 -23.73 11.60 36.43
C ASN A 60 -23.29 10.49 35.47
N THR A 61 -23.69 10.51 34.20
CA THR A 61 -23.31 9.48 33.24
C THR A 61 -22.41 10.08 32.16
N ALA A 62 -21.22 9.52 31.99
CA ALA A 62 -20.36 9.80 30.85
C ALA A 62 -20.61 8.79 29.73
N TYR A 63 -20.69 9.27 28.50
CA TYR A 63 -20.79 8.49 27.28
C TYR A 63 -19.47 8.57 26.53
N LEU A 64 -18.88 7.43 26.23
CA LEU A 64 -17.61 7.33 25.50
C LEU A 64 -17.82 6.51 24.25
N SER A 65 -17.10 6.84 23.17
CA SER A 65 -17.02 5.99 22.00
C SER A 65 -15.60 5.51 21.75
N ALA A 66 -15.47 4.24 21.41
CA ALA A 66 -14.27 3.70 20.79
C ALA A 66 -14.55 3.50 19.30
N ASN A 67 -13.83 4.26 18.46
CA ASN A 67 -13.85 4.09 17.01
C ASN A 67 -12.65 3.25 16.63
N ARG A 68 -12.91 2.11 15.99
CA ARG A 68 -11.87 1.16 15.61
C ARG A 68 -11.91 0.91 14.12
N VAL A 69 -10.75 0.98 13.49
CA VAL A 69 -10.57 0.69 12.07
C VAL A 69 -9.71 -0.56 11.95
N PHE A 70 -10.30 -1.61 11.37
CA PHE A 70 -9.62 -2.85 11.07
C PHE A 70 -9.59 -3.09 9.55
N GLY A 71 -8.50 -3.66 9.09
CA GLY A 71 -8.50 -4.33 7.80
C GLY A 71 -8.47 -3.39 6.59
N LEU A 72 -7.70 -2.30 6.65
CA LEU A 72 -7.47 -1.44 5.48
C LEU A 72 -6.67 -2.24 4.44
N LYS A 73 -7.36 -2.72 3.40
CA LYS A 73 -6.72 -3.39 2.26
C LYS A 73 -5.87 -2.35 1.55
N ILE A 74 -4.62 -2.68 1.23
CA ILE A 74 -3.76 -1.84 0.39
C ILE A 74 -4.49 -1.43 -0.90
N SER A 75 -5.24 -2.34 -1.51
CA SER A 75 -6.05 -2.04 -2.70
C SER A 75 -7.12 -0.96 -2.49
N ALA A 76 -7.56 -0.70 -1.25
CA ALA A 76 -8.47 0.41 -0.95
C ALA A 76 -7.76 1.77 -0.84
N MET A 77 -6.42 1.77 -0.82
CA MET A 77 -5.59 2.98 -0.83
C MET A 77 -5.31 3.47 -2.25
N TYR A 78 -5.83 2.81 -3.28
CA TYR A 78 -5.57 3.15 -4.67
C TYR A 78 -6.86 3.09 -5.49
N ASP A 79 -6.86 3.74 -6.65
CA ASP A 79 -7.91 3.54 -7.63
C ASP A 79 -7.84 2.09 -8.13
N ALA A 80 -8.98 1.42 -8.20
CA ALA A 80 -9.05 0.05 -8.69
C ALA A 80 -8.61 -0.04 -10.16
N PHE A 81 -8.18 -1.24 -10.56
CA PHE A 81 -8.14 -1.62 -11.97
C PHE A 81 -9.53 -2.12 -12.36
N GLU A 82 -10.07 -1.60 -13.46
CA GLU A 82 -11.37 -2.02 -13.98
C GLU A 82 -11.30 -3.39 -14.67
N GLU A 83 -12.45 -3.97 -15.00
CA GLU A 83 -12.53 -5.31 -15.63
C GLU A 83 -11.82 -5.35 -17.00
N ASP A 84 -11.72 -4.21 -17.69
CA ASP A 84 -11.07 -4.05 -18.99
C ASP A 84 -9.70 -3.36 -18.89
N ASP A 85 -9.13 -3.20 -17.70
CA ASP A 85 -7.79 -2.64 -17.49
C ASP A 85 -6.71 -3.71 -17.65
N ASP A 86 -6.68 -4.34 -18.81
CA ASP A 86 -5.60 -5.23 -19.23
C ASP A 86 -4.60 -4.43 -20.06
N TRP A 87 -3.35 -4.35 -19.61
CA TRP A 87 -2.33 -3.48 -20.18
C TRP A 87 -1.13 -4.28 -20.70
N ILE A 88 -0.54 -3.83 -21.80
CA ILE A 88 0.77 -4.34 -22.21
C ILE A 88 1.76 -3.99 -21.10
N TRP A 89 2.62 -4.94 -20.75
CA TRP A 89 3.45 -4.84 -19.55
C TRP A 89 4.23 -3.53 -19.46
N GLY A 90 4.76 -3.01 -20.57
CA GLY A 90 5.63 -1.86 -20.57
C GLY A 90 6.17 -1.46 -21.95
N THR A 91 6.94 -0.38 -21.99
CA THR A 91 7.68 0.09 -23.16
C THR A 91 9.18 0.18 -22.89
N VAL A 92 9.99 -0.63 -23.59
CA VAL A 92 11.45 -0.59 -23.44
C VAL A 92 12.01 0.57 -24.26
N GLU A 93 12.94 1.36 -23.72
CA GLU A 93 13.49 2.54 -24.42
C GLU A 93 14.14 2.19 -25.78
N GLN A 94 13.37 2.46 -26.86
CA GLN A 94 13.70 2.73 -28.27
C GLN A 94 15.07 2.25 -28.79
N THR A 95 15.33 0.95 -28.79
CA THR A 95 16.52 0.42 -29.49
C THR A 95 16.23 -0.77 -30.42
N LEU A 96 15.02 -1.33 -30.43
CA LEU A 96 14.70 -2.50 -31.25
C LEU A 96 13.49 -2.25 -32.15
N TYR A 97 13.49 -2.89 -33.33
CA TYR A 97 12.45 -2.73 -34.34
C TYR A 97 11.09 -3.32 -33.93
N ASP A 98 11.04 -4.03 -32.80
CA ASP A 98 9.90 -4.78 -32.30
C ASP A 98 9.48 -4.38 -30.87
N ASP A 99 9.92 -3.23 -30.32
CA ASP A 99 9.61 -2.80 -28.92
C ASP A 99 8.12 -2.96 -28.55
N PRO A 100 7.81 -3.39 -27.30
CA PRO A 100 6.42 -3.53 -26.90
C PRO A 100 5.78 -2.14 -26.91
N PRO A 101 4.57 -2.00 -27.48
CA PRO A 101 3.92 -0.71 -27.58
C PRO A 101 3.23 -0.39 -26.26
N ALA A 102 3.16 0.89 -25.93
CA ALA A 102 2.23 1.34 -24.92
C ALA A 102 0.80 1.08 -25.41
N GLY A 103 -0.07 0.59 -24.52
CA GLY A 103 -1.50 0.45 -24.76
C GLY A 103 -2.15 -0.65 -23.94
N LYS A 104 -3.47 -0.77 -24.10
CA LYS A 104 -4.24 -1.89 -23.58
C LYS A 104 -4.04 -3.14 -24.45
N CYS A 105 -4.22 -4.31 -23.85
CA CYS A 105 -4.11 -5.60 -24.56
C CYS A 105 -5.16 -5.80 -25.66
N ASP A 106 -6.27 -5.06 -25.60
CA ASP A 106 -7.32 -5.07 -26.62
C ASP A 106 -7.00 -4.20 -27.85
N GLY A 107 -5.83 -3.52 -27.85
CA GLY A 107 -5.37 -2.63 -28.91
C GLY A 107 -5.90 -1.20 -28.80
N THR A 108 -6.64 -0.86 -27.74
CA THR A 108 -7.03 0.52 -27.43
C THR A 108 -5.91 1.26 -26.70
N LEU A 109 -6.01 2.60 -26.63
CA LEU A 109 -5.03 3.47 -25.95
C LEU A 109 -3.58 3.29 -26.42
N TYR A 110 -3.39 2.89 -27.68
CA TYR A 110 -2.08 2.72 -28.29
C TYR A 110 -1.25 4.01 -28.20
N GLY A 111 -0.03 3.91 -27.66
CA GLY A 111 0.90 5.02 -27.49
C GLY A 111 0.53 6.00 -26.37
N VAL A 112 -0.37 5.63 -25.44
CA VAL A 112 -0.86 6.52 -24.38
C VAL A 112 -0.30 6.18 -22.99
N SER A 113 -0.40 4.92 -22.57
CA SER A 113 0.00 4.41 -21.24
C SER A 113 0.21 2.90 -21.35
N ASP A 114 0.91 2.29 -20.40
CA ASP A 114 1.13 0.85 -20.29
C ASP A 114 0.97 0.37 -18.84
N GLY A 115 1.23 -0.92 -18.60
CA GLY A 115 1.07 -1.51 -17.28
C GLY A 115 1.99 -0.90 -16.22
N SER A 116 3.19 -0.49 -16.60
CA SER A 116 4.18 0.13 -15.71
C SER A 116 3.75 1.57 -15.37
N ASP A 117 3.28 2.33 -16.35
CA ASP A 117 2.72 3.66 -16.18
C ASP A 117 1.49 3.65 -15.24
N GLU A 118 0.58 2.70 -15.41
CA GLU A 118 -0.62 2.60 -14.57
C GLU A 118 -0.32 2.20 -13.13
N LEU A 119 0.68 1.34 -12.90
CA LEU A 119 1.20 1.01 -11.57
C LEU A 119 1.89 2.23 -10.94
N MET A 120 2.76 2.90 -11.69
CA MET A 120 3.49 4.08 -11.25
C MET A 120 2.54 5.21 -10.88
N ARG A 121 1.51 5.46 -11.71
CA ARG A 121 0.48 6.47 -11.45
C ARG A 121 -0.22 6.23 -10.12
N ARG A 122 -0.64 4.99 -9.86
CA ARG A 122 -1.35 4.63 -8.62
C ARG A 122 -0.43 4.73 -7.41
N LEU A 123 0.77 4.16 -7.47
CA LEU A 123 1.73 4.20 -6.35
C LEU A 123 2.06 5.63 -5.88
N ASN A 124 2.11 6.58 -6.82
CA ASN A 124 2.37 8.00 -6.53
C ASN A 124 1.12 8.82 -6.15
N ASN A 125 -0.09 8.26 -6.33
CA ASN A 125 -1.35 8.94 -6.04
C ASN A 125 -2.27 8.04 -5.20
N PRO A 126 -1.88 7.66 -3.97
CA PRO A 126 -2.75 6.90 -3.11
C PRO A 126 -3.94 7.74 -2.61
N ASN A 127 -5.09 7.10 -2.45
CA ASN A 127 -6.36 7.61 -1.94
C ASN A 127 -6.36 7.82 -0.42
N PHE A 128 -5.32 8.45 0.12
CA PHE A 128 -5.32 8.95 1.49
C PHE A 128 -4.79 10.39 1.52
N ALA A 129 -5.33 11.18 2.45
CA ALA A 129 -4.87 12.53 2.71
C ALA A 129 -4.07 12.57 4.00
N TYR A 130 -3.02 13.39 4.02
CA TYR A 130 -2.36 13.77 5.25
C TYR A 130 -3.14 14.91 5.91
N ASP A 131 -3.21 14.88 7.23
CA ASP A 131 -3.86 15.88 8.07
C ASP A 131 -3.15 17.24 8.02
N GLN A 132 -1.85 17.24 7.72
CA GLN A 132 -1.01 18.43 7.64
C GLN A 132 -0.24 18.49 6.32
N GLN A 133 -0.01 19.71 5.83
CA GLN A 133 0.88 19.93 4.68
C GLN A 133 2.34 19.72 5.11
N PHE A 134 3.09 18.99 4.30
CA PHE A 134 4.52 18.77 4.48
C PHE A 134 5.25 18.89 3.14
N ILE A 135 6.56 19.05 3.23
CA ILE A 135 7.49 18.83 2.13
C ILE A 135 8.40 17.67 2.51
N ILE A 136 8.90 16.95 1.49
CA ILE A 136 9.93 15.94 1.69
C ILE A 136 11.28 16.55 1.33
N VAL A 137 12.24 16.44 2.24
CA VAL A 137 13.61 16.97 2.11
C VAL A 137 14.63 15.88 2.37
N ASP A 138 15.90 16.17 2.05
CA ASP A 138 17.04 15.25 2.22
C ASP A 138 16.76 13.87 1.64
N VAL A 139 16.45 13.87 0.33
CA VAL A 139 15.98 12.67 -0.36
C VAL A 139 17.10 11.68 -0.66
N VAL A 140 16.75 10.40 -0.64
CA VAL A 140 17.58 9.27 -1.09
C VAL A 140 16.76 8.40 -2.03
N THR A 141 17.38 7.93 -3.10
CA THR A 141 16.74 7.01 -4.04
C THR A 141 17.35 5.62 -3.90
N ILE A 142 16.48 4.62 -3.79
CA ILE A 142 16.82 3.20 -3.86
C ILE A 142 16.42 2.73 -5.26
N GLU A 143 17.40 2.29 -6.04
CA GLU A 143 17.23 1.91 -7.44
C GLU A 143 17.20 0.39 -7.61
N TYR A 144 16.71 -0.08 -8.77
CA TYR A 144 16.73 -1.50 -9.18
C TYR A 144 15.98 -2.46 -8.24
N ILE A 145 14.85 -2.02 -7.70
CA ILE A 145 13.94 -2.87 -6.94
C ILE A 145 13.11 -3.67 -7.96
N ASN A 146 13.28 -5.00 -8.03
CA ASN A 146 12.66 -5.80 -9.09
C ASN A 146 12.30 -7.22 -8.66
N GLY A 147 11.58 -7.94 -9.52
CA GLY A 147 11.07 -9.29 -9.24
C GLY A 147 12.14 -10.38 -9.15
N ASP A 148 13.37 -10.11 -9.63
CA ASP A 148 14.46 -11.07 -9.48
C ASP A 148 15.00 -11.09 -8.05
N THR A 149 15.09 -9.92 -7.43
CA THR A 149 15.58 -9.74 -6.06
C THR A 149 14.49 -9.94 -5.01
N TRP A 150 13.27 -9.49 -5.31
CA TRP A 150 12.13 -9.55 -4.39
C TRP A 150 11.26 -10.78 -4.67
N ARG A 151 11.43 -11.81 -3.83
CA ARG A 151 10.75 -13.11 -3.96
C ARG A 151 10.05 -13.52 -2.68
N ASP A 152 8.97 -14.29 -2.81
CA ASP A 152 8.28 -14.91 -1.69
C ASP A 152 9.10 -16.08 -1.08
N SER A 153 8.57 -16.70 -0.03
CA SER A 153 9.21 -17.85 0.64
C SER A 153 9.34 -19.11 -0.22
N ASN A 154 8.62 -19.18 -1.34
CA ASN A 154 8.70 -20.26 -2.33
C ASN A 154 9.62 -19.90 -3.52
N GLY A 155 10.19 -18.69 -3.53
CA GLY A 155 11.03 -18.19 -4.62
C GLY A 155 10.26 -17.56 -5.78
N ASN A 156 8.94 -17.40 -5.68
CA ASN A 156 8.15 -16.72 -6.70
C ASN A 156 8.43 -15.22 -6.67
N PRO A 157 8.53 -14.55 -7.82
CA PRO A 157 8.75 -13.12 -7.85
C PRO A 157 7.53 -12.36 -7.29
N LEU A 158 7.78 -11.35 -6.47
CA LEU A 158 6.74 -10.47 -5.92
C LEU A 158 6.43 -9.29 -6.85
N LEU A 159 7.39 -8.92 -7.69
CA LEU A 159 7.27 -7.85 -8.70
C LEU A 159 7.32 -8.46 -10.10
N PHE A 160 6.81 -7.74 -11.10
CA PHE A 160 6.69 -8.28 -12.46
C PHE A 160 8.07 -8.66 -13.02
N ILE A 161 8.19 -9.94 -13.37
CA ILE A 161 9.28 -10.49 -14.15
C ILE A 161 8.76 -11.75 -14.86
N ILE A 162 9.03 -11.84 -16.15
CA ILE A 162 8.77 -13.04 -16.95
C ILE A 162 9.98 -13.33 -17.83
N ASN A 163 10.24 -14.60 -18.12
CA ASN A 163 11.35 -15.01 -18.96
C ASN A 163 10.97 -15.96 -20.09
N ASP A 164 11.84 -16.03 -21.11
CA ASP A 164 11.63 -16.79 -22.35
C ASP A 164 11.54 -18.33 -22.20
N GLU A 165 11.75 -18.87 -20.99
CA GLU A 165 11.50 -20.27 -20.66
C GLU A 165 10.07 -20.52 -20.16
N GLN A 166 9.33 -19.46 -19.80
CA GLN A 166 7.94 -19.54 -19.36
C GLN A 166 6.98 -19.64 -20.54
N PRO A 167 5.91 -20.45 -20.44
CA PRO A 167 5.01 -20.75 -21.56
C PRO A 167 4.18 -19.53 -22.01
N ASP A 168 4.01 -18.55 -21.15
CA ASP A 168 3.26 -17.32 -21.37
C ASP A 168 4.15 -16.13 -21.73
N TYR A 169 5.46 -16.33 -21.90
CA TYR A 169 6.36 -15.28 -22.35
C TYR A 169 5.97 -14.75 -23.72
N ASP A 170 5.67 -13.47 -23.78
CA ASP A 170 5.42 -12.73 -25.00
C ASP A 170 6.05 -11.35 -24.85
N TRP A 171 6.66 -10.85 -25.92
CA TRP A 171 7.19 -9.50 -25.93
C TRP A 171 6.09 -8.45 -25.68
N PHE A 172 4.86 -8.75 -26.12
CA PHE A 172 3.64 -7.99 -25.91
C PHE A 172 2.84 -8.52 -24.70
N TYR A 173 3.53 -9.01 -23.65
CA TYR A 173 2.89 -9.64 -22.50
C TYR A 173 1.74 -8.79 -21.96
N CYS A 174 0.58 -9.43 -21.80
CA CYS A 174 -0.62 -8.78 -21.30
C CYS A 174 -0.71 -8.95 -19.79
N LEU A 175 -0.52 -7.87 -19.05
CA LEU A 175 -0.81 -7.81 -17.62
C LEU A 175 -2.31 -7.67 -17.42
N THR A 176 -2.92 -8.72 -16.87
CA THR A 176 -4.33 -8.70 -16.52
C THR A 176 -4.60 -7.75 -15.35
N ASN A 177 -5.84 -7.29 -15.21
CA ASN A 177 -6.26 -6.51 -14.05
C ASN A 177 -5.97 -7.18 -12.68
N GLU A 178 -6.08 -8.51 -12.61
CA GLU A 178 -5.74 -9.31 -11.42
C GLU A 178 -4.24 -9.25 -11.14
N ALA A 179 -3.42 -9.45 -12.18
CA ALA A 179 -1.97 -9.34 -12.07
C ALA A 179 -1.57 -7.91 -11.65
N LEU A 180 -2.12 -6.87 -12.28
CA LEU A 180 -1.85 -5.48 -11.91
C LEU A 180 -2.24 -5.16 -10.46
N SER A 181 -3.36 -5.71 -9.98
CA SER A 181 -3.81 -5.53 -8.59
C SER A 181 -2.88 -6.22 -7.60
N GLU A 182 -2.39 -7.41 -7.93
CA GLU A 182 -1.39 -8.13 -7.13
C GLU A 182 -0.06 -7.38 -7.11
N GLN A 183 0.43 -6.97 -8.28
CA GLN A 183 1.66 -6.20 -8.45
C GLN A 183 1.63 -4.89 -7.65
N LEU A 184 0.52 -4.14 -7.69
CA LEU A 184 0.34 -2.92 -6.90
C LEU A 184 0.41 -3.20 -5.40
N THR A 185 -0.18 -4.30 -4.94
CA THR A 185 -0.20 -4.70 -3.53
C THR A 185 1.20 -5.10 -3.05
N ASN A 186 1.91 -5.90 -3.83
CA ASN A 186 3.26 -6.33 -3.54
C ASN A 186 4.24 -5.16 -3.56
N ALA A 187 4.17 -4.30 -4.59
CA ALA A 187 4.98 -3.09 -4.69
C ALA A 187 4.75 -2.17 -3.49
N HIS A 188 3.50 -1.89 -3.11
CA HIS A 188 3.22 -1.10 -1.91
C HIS A 188 3.89 -1.70 -0.67
N THR A 189 3.76 -3.01 -0.47
CA THR A 189 4.28 -3.69 0.71
C THR A 189 5.80 -3.57 0.78
N ILE A 190 6.49 -3.82 -0.33
CA ILE A 190 7.94 -3.68 -0.44
C ILE A 190 8.37 -2.23 -0.20
N LEU A 191 7.70 -1.28 -0.84
CA LEU A 191 8.08 0.14 -0.84
C LEU A 191 7.83 0.84 0.50
N TYR A 192 6.81 0.45 1.25
CA TYR A 192 6.44 1.08 2.52
C TYR A 192 6.96 0.34 3.76
N SER A 193 7.37 -0.93 3.65
CA SER A 193 7.95 -1.67 4.78
C SER A 193 9.43 -1.33 4.95
N TYR A 194 9.89 -1.29 6.20
CA TYR A 194 11.30 -1.05 6.51
C TYR A 194 12.17 -2.24 6.09
N ALA A 195 13.46 -1.97 5.82
CA ALA A 195 14.43 -2.99 5.45
C ALA A 195 14.47 -4.20 6.42
N ASP A 196 14.39 -3.94 7.72
CA ASP A 196 14.40 -4.99 8.76
C ASP A 196 13.11 -5.81 8.80
N ASP A 197 12.01 -5.30 8.24
CA ASP A 197 10.69 -5.94 8.16
C ASP A 197 10.44 -6.58 6.79
N GLY A 198 11.46 -6.67 5.94
CA GLY A 198 11.35 -7.24 4.60
C GLY A 198 10.79 -6.28 3.55
N GLY A 199 11.09 -4.97 3.65
CA GLY A 199 10.86 -3.99 2.59
C GLY A 199 12.13 -3.24 2.18
N VAL A 200 11.97 -2.13 1.45
CA VAL A 200 13.12 -1.30 0.99
C VAL A 200 13.23 0.04 1.72
N SER A 201 12.22 0.41 2.51
CA SER A 201 12.14 1.74 3.10
C SER A 201 13.28 1.95 4.11
N PRO A 202 14.08 3.02 3.97
CA PRO A 202 15.06 3.37 4.99
C PRO A 202 14.39 3.83 6.28
N GLN A 203 15.00 3.50 7.43
CA GLN A 203 14.43 3.80 8.74
C GLN A 203 14.16 5.31 8.91
N GLY A 204 12.91 5.64 9.25
CA GLY A 204 12.49 7.02 9.53
C GLY A 204 12.35 7.92 8.31
N LEU A 205 12.50 7.39 7.09
CA LEU A 205 12.20 8.10 5.85
C LEU A 205 10.83 7.70 5.31
N TYR A 206 10.22 8.61 4.55
CA TYR A 206 8.92 8.42 3.94
C TYR A 206 9.04 8.39 2.43
N LEU A 207 8.29 7.51 1.79
CA LEU A 207 8.21 7.44 0.34
C LEU A 207 7.67 8.78 -0.21
N SER A 208 8.40 9.32 -1.19
CA SER A 208 8.10 10.56 -1.89
C SER A 208 7.60 10.32 -3.31
N ASN A 209 8.27 9.43 -4.03
CA ASN A 209 7.98 9.16 -5.43
C ASN A 209 8.52 7.79 -5.82
N VAL A 210 7.86 7.16 -6.79
CA VAL A 210 8.27 5.92 -7.43
C VAL A 210 8.37 6.16 -8.92
N VAL A 211 9.44 5.70 -9.55
CA VAL A 211 9.55 5.59 -11.00
C VAL A 211 9.62 4.12 -11.34
N ILE A 212 8.83 3.66 -12.31
CA ILE A 212 8.94 2.31 -12.85
C ILE A 212 9.57 2.43 -14.23
N LYS A 213 10.59 1.61 -14.49
CA LYS A 213 11.25 1.48 -15.76
C LYS A 213 11.03 0.07 -16.29
N ASP A 214 10.59 -0.02 -17.52
CA ASP A 214 10.48 -1.26 -18.24
C ASP A 214 11.85 -1.66 -18.77
N ASP A 215 12.30 -2.86 -18.41
CA ASP A 215 13.63 -3.31 -18.75
C ASP A 215 13.61 -4.70 -19.38
N PHE A 216 14.53 -4.87 -20.32
CA PHE A 216 14.82 -6.14 -20.96
C PHE A 216 16.26 -6.52 -20.68
N ILE A 217 16.44 -7.58 -19.90
CA ILE A 217 17.77 -8.07 -19.54
C ILE A 217 17.95 -9.50 -20.02
N SER A 218 19.17 -9.82 -20.44
CA SER A 218 19.57 -11.20 -20.71
C SER A 218 20.60 -11.64 -19.67
N VAL A 219 20.25 -12.65 -18.88
CA VAL A 219 21.10 -13.21 -17.83
C VAL A 219 21.21 -14.71 -18.07
N ASN A 220 22.44 -15.24 -18.14
CA ASN A 220 22.68 -16.67 -18.35
C ASN A 220 21.98 -17.28 -19.58
N TYR A 221 21.84 -16.52 -20.68
CA TYR A 221 21.12 -16.91 -21.90
C TYR A 221 19.59 -17.01 -21.75
N THR A 222 19.05 -16.60 -20.61
CA THR A 222 17.62 -16.44 -20.39
C THR A 222 17.29 -14.96 -20.54
N SER A 223 16.24 -14.66 -21.30
CA SER A 223 15.80 -13.29 -21.58
C SER A 223 14.63 -12.94 -20.68
N HIS A 224 14.68 -11.78 -20.02
CA HIS A 224 13.69 -11.37 -19.02
C HIS A 224 13.06 -10.02 -19.39
N LEU A 225 11.74 -9.95 -19.29
CA LEU A 225 10.98 -8.69 -19.20
C LEU A 225 10.73 -8.43 -17.73
N LEU A 226 10.97 -7.21 -17.24
CA LEU A 226 10.70 -6.88 -15.85
C LEU A 226 10.41 -5.39 -15.63
N HIS A 227 9.75 -5.12 -14.52
CA HIS A 227 9.61 -3.78 -13.96
C HIS A 227 10.73 -3.52 -12.94
N ASN A 228 11.55 -2.50 -13.20
CA ASN A 228 12.51 -1.97 -12.25
C ASN A 228 11.93 -0.72 -11.56
N TYR A 229 11.82 -0.76 -10.24
CA TYR A 229 11.30 0.33 -9.44
C TYR A 229 12.48 1.13 -8.85
N ASP A 230 12.43 2.44 -9.04
CA ASP A 230 13.30 3.41 -8.38
C ASP A 230 12.46 4.23 -7.38
N ALA A 231 12.72 4.02 -6.10
CA ALA A 231 11.93 4.56 -5.01
C ALA A 231 12.69 5.67 -4.28
N THR A 232 12.12 6.87 -4.24
CA THR A 232 12.71 8.03 -3.58
C THR A 232 12.06 8.27 -2.22
N TYR A 233 12.87 8.35 -1.18
CA TYR A 233 12.48 8.55 0.22
C TYR A 233 13.09 9.84 0.78
N GLY A 234 12.50 10.42 1.82
CA GLY A 234 13.11 11.53 2.55
C GLY A 234 12.42 11.87 3.87
N TYR A 235 12.90 12.90 4.55
CA TYR A 235 12.29 13.38 5.80
C TYR A 235 11.09 14.27 5.51
N ARG A 236 9.99 14.02 6.23
CA ARG A 236 8.83 14.92 6.23
C ARG A 236 9.08 16.08 7.15
N VAL A 237 8.99 17.29 6.60
CA VAL A 237 9.02 18.53 7.36
C VAL A 237 7.70 19.23 7.15
N LEU A 238 7.01 19.54 8.25
CA LEU A 238 5.75 20.29 8.21
C LEU A 238 6.00 21.61 7.51
N LYS A 239 5.14 21.93 6.54
CA LYS A 239 5.20 23.23 5.89
C LYS A 239 4.87 24.28 6.95
N PRO A 240 5.69 25.34 7.12
CA PRO A 240 5.33 26.44 7.99
C PRO A 240 3.96 26.98 7.57
N ILE A 241 3.05 27.13 8.54
CA ILE A 241 1.80 27.85 8.31
C ILE A 241 2.21 29.29 8.00
N GLU A 242 1.89 29.78 6.81
CA GLU A 242 2.04 31.21 6.51
C GLU A 242 1.07 31.97 7.42
N ASP A 243 1.61 32.86 8.26
CA ASP A 243 0.86 33.74 9.17
C ASP A 243 -0.16 34.64 8.42
#